data_AF-A0A7S0Y5L6-F1
#
_entry.id   AF-A0A7S0Y5L6-F1
#
_cell.length_a   1.000
_cell.length_b   1.000
_cell.length_c   1.000
_cell.angle_alpha   90.00
_cell.angle_beta   90.00
_cell.angle_gamma   90.00
#
_symmetry.space_group_name_H-M   'P 1'
#
loop_
_entity.id
_entity.type
_entity.pdbx_description
1 polymer ?
#
loop_
_entity_poly.entity_id
_entity_poly.type
_entity_poly.pdbx_seq_one_letter_code
_entity_poly.pdbx_strand_id
1 'polypeptide(L)'
;KQCYLPPEISPSAGGQLVAPIGPGMLTLRDTVVASETCEELFTPNSPHIALALAGAEIITNGSGSHHNLRKLDHRLQLIVSAAAKSGGCYLYSNQIGCDG
;
A
#
# COMPACT_ATOMS: atom_id res chain seq x y z
N LYS A 1 6.57 13.97 -6.57
CA LYS A 1 7.93 14.41 -6.99
C LYS A 1 8.37 13.54 -8.16
N GLN A 2 9.42 13.89 -8.92
CA GLN A 2 9.99 13.01 -9.94
C GLN A 2 11.34 12.46 -9.45
N CYS A 3 11.65 11.22 -9.78
CA CYS A 3 12.92 10.54 -9.51
C CYS A 3 13.53 10.04 -10.82
N TYR A 4 14.85 10.18 -11.00
CA TYR A 4 15.55 9.59 -12.14
C TYR A 4 15.66 8.08 -11.99
N LEU A 5 15.36 7.35 -13.06
CA LEU A 5 15.54 5.90 -13.09
C LEU A 5 17.02 5.57 -13.31
N PRO A 6 17.54 4.48 -12.70
CA PRO A 6 18.88 3.99 -13.01
C PRO A 6 19.01 3.68 -14.51
N PRO A 7 20.16 3.97 -15.15
CA PRO A 7 20.37 3.73 -16.58
C PRO A 7 20.06 2.30 -17.02
N GLU A 8 20.32 1.32 -16.17
CA GLU A 8 20.06 -0.10 -16.38
C GLU A 8 18.56 -0.46 -16.40
N ILE A 9 17.70 0.32 -15.74
CA ILE A 9 16.24 0.07 -15.68
C ILE A 9 15.52 0.70 -16.87
N SER A 10 16.02 1.83 -17.38
CA SER A 10 15.36 2.61 -18.43
C SER A 10 14.97 1.79 -19.68
N PRO A 11 15.83 0.90 -20.24
CA PRO A 11 15.48 0.08 -21.40
C PRO A 11 14.24 -0.81 -21.14
N SER A 12 14.18 -1.45 -19.96
CA SER A 12 13.04 -2.28 -19.57
C SER A 12 11.77 -1.48 -19.24
N ALA A 13 11.94 -0.21 -18.88
CA ALA A 13 10.84 0.73 -18.61
C ALA A 13 10.41 1.52 -19.87
N GLY A 14 10.67 1.01 -21.07
CA GLY A 14 10.27 1.66 -22.33
C GLY A 14 11.06 2.92 -22.65
N GLY A 15 12.30 3.05 -22.18
CA GLY A 15 13.15 4.22 -22.35
C GLY A 15 12.81 5.39 -21.41
N GLN A 16 11.96 5.16 -20.41
CA GLN A 16 11.62 6.17 -19.41
C GLN A 16 12.87 6.57 -18.60
N LEU A 17 13.09 7.87 -18.43
CA LEU A 17 14.23 8.41 -17.67
C LEU A 17 13.87 8.84 -16.25
N VAL A 18 12.60 9.18 -16.02
CA VAL A 18 12.10 9.66 -14.73
C VAL A 18 10.76 9.02 -14.40
N ALA A 19 10.48 8.78 -13.12
CA ALA A 19 9.20 8.28 -12.65
C ALA A 19 8.64 9.13 -11.49
N PRO A 20 7.31 9.20 -11.32
CA PRO A 20 6.72 9.75 -10.12
C PRO A 20 7.22 9.00 -8.87
N ILE A 21 7.55 9.75 -7.82
CA ILE A 21 7.90 9.22 -6.49
C ILE A 21 7.15 9.98 -5.40
N GLY A 22 6.65 9.22 -4.43
CA GLY A 22 5.88 9.70 -3.28
C GLY A 22 4.49 9.08 -3.20
N PRO A 23 3.63 9.59 -2.30
CA PRO A 23 2.23 9.17 -2.20
C PRO A 23 1.51 9.38 -3.53
N GLY A 24 0.75 8.38 -3.96
CA GLY A 24 0.05 8.41 -5.23
C GLY A 24 -0.94 7.26 -5.36
N MET A 25 -1.76 7.36 -6.40
CA MET A 25 -2.77 6.36 -6.76
C MET A 25 -2.63 6.02 -8.23
N LEU A 26 -3.02 4.80 -8.59
CA LEU A 26 -3.09 4.32 -9.94
C LEU A 26 -4.55 4.34 -10.38
N THR A 27 -4.90 5.28 -11.26
CA THR A 27 -6.19 5.26 -11.95
C THR A 27 -6.08 4.31 -13.14
N LEU A 28 -6.77 3.19 -13.03
CA LEU A 28 -6.90 2.19 -14.09
C LEU A 28 -8.19 2.45 -14.88
N ARG A 29 -8.53 1.57 -15.82
CA ARG A 29 -9.69 1.76 -16.70
C ARG A 29 -11.02 1.65 -15.95
N ASP A 30 -11.05 0.82 -14.92
CA ASP A 30 -12.23 0.37 -14.20
C ASP A 30 -12.09 0.50 -12.69
N THR A 31 -10.92 0.87 -12.19
CA THR A 31 -10.71 1.05 -10.76
C THR A 31 -9.59 2.02 -10.40
N VAL A 32 -9.57 2.46 -9.15
CA VAL A 32 -8.45 3.22 -8.56
C VAL A 32 -7.80 2.42 -7.44
N VAL A 33 -6.49 2.17 -7.59
CA VAL A 33 -5.68 1.43 -6.61
C VAL A 33 -4.73 2.39 -5.91
N ALA A 34 -4.65 2.29 -4.59
CA ALA A 34 -3.67 3.01 -3.80
C ALA A 34 -2.95 2.06 -2.83
N SER A 35 -1.79 2.48 -2.34
CA SER A 35 -1.03 1.69 -1.36
C SER A 35 -0.76 2.50 -0.11
N GLU A 36 -0.81 1.81 1.02
CA GLU A 36 -0.11 2.16 2.25
C GLU A 36 0.86 1.04 2.61
N THR A 37 1.68 1.25 3.64
CA THR A 37 2.78 0.35 4.00
C THR A 37 2.74 0.02 5.48
N CYS A 38 2.79 -1.27 5.79
CA CYS A 38 2.95 -1.83 7.13
C CYS A 38 2.29 -1.01 8.27
N GLU A 39 3.09 -0.25 9.03
CA GLU A 39 2.67 0.51 10.21
C GLU A 39 1.75 1.69 9.92
N GLU A 40 1.67 2.17 8.68
CA GLU A 40 0.80 3.29 8.30
C GLU A 40 -0.68 2.99 8.62
N LEU A 41 -1.08 1.72 8.56
CA LEU A 41 -2.41 1.22 8.96
C LEU A 41 -2.72 1.50 10.44
N PHE A 42 -1.72 1.57 11.31
CA PHE A 42 -1.90 1.70 12.76
C PHE A 42 -1.88 3.16 13.23
N THR A 43 -1.55 4.09 12.34
CA THR A 43 -1.47 5.51 12.69
C THR A 43 -2.87 6.12 12.85
N PRO A 44 -3.06 7.11 13.75
CA PRO A 44 -4.38 7.71 13.96
C PRO A 44 -4.92 8.43 12.71
N ASN A 45 -4.03 8.90 11.84
CA ASN A 45 -4.36 9.51 10.56
C ASN A 45 -3.78 8.67 9.41
N SER A 46 -4.23 7.42 9.31
CA SER A 46 -3.76 6.48 8.29
C SER A 46 -3.97 6.99 6.86
N PRO A 47 -3.04 6.71 5.93
CA PRO A 47 -3.17 7.13 4.54
C PRO A 47 -4.45 6.64 3.87
N HIS A 48 -4.93 5.42 4.14
CA HIS A 48 -6.15 4.90 3.54
C HIS A 48 -7.38 5.80 3.76
N ILE A 49 -7.42 6.62 4.80
CA ILE A 49 -8.52 7.58 5.04
C ILE A 49 -8.55 8.61 3.92
N ALA A 50 -7.42 9.27 3.66
CA ALA A 50 -7.34 10.29 2.61
C ALA A 50 -7.42 9.66 1.21
N LEU A 51 -6.84 8.48 1.02
CA LEU A 51 -6.85 7.76 -0.26
C LEU A 51 -8.27 7.32 -0.64
N ALA A 52 -9.05 6.76 0.31
CA ALA A 52 -10.43 6.39 0.07
C ALA A 52 -11.31 7.62 -0.22
N LEU A 53 -11.15 8.71 0.53
CA LEU A 53 -11.84 9.98 0.25
C LEU A 53 -11.48 10.56 -1.12
N ALA A 54 -10.28 10.27 -1.63
CA ALA A 54 -9.83 10.65 -2.96
C ALA A 54 -10.29 9.67 -4.06
N GLY A 55 -11.10 8.66 -3.72
CA GLY A 55 -11.71 7.73 -4.67
C GLY A 55 -10.95 6.43 -4.89
N ALA A 56 -9.96 6.08 -4.05
CA ALA A 56 -9.36 4.75 -4.10
C ALA A 56 -10.38 3.68 -3.69
N GLU A 57 -10.59 2.70 -4.55
CA GLU A 57 -11.51 1.57 -4.31
C GLU A 57 -10.77 0.34 -3.76
N ILE A 58 -9.47 0.25 -4.06
CA ILE A 58 -8.61 -0.83 -3.63
C ILE A 58 -7.41 -0.23 -2.89
N ILE A 59 -7.25 -0.61 -1.62
CA ILE A 59 -6.08 -0.26 -0.81
C ILE A 59 -5.20 -1.50 -0.66
N THR A 60 -3.92 -1.40 -1.02
CA THR A 60 -2.93 -2.45 -0.79
C THR A 60 -2.02 -2.10 0.38
N ASN A 61 -1.64 -3.10 1.18
CA ASN A 61 -0.67 -2.97 2.27
C ASN A 61 0.39 -4.06 2.17
N GLY A 62 1.63 -3.63 1.85
CA GLY A 62 2.83 -4.46 1.94
C GLY A 62 3.43 -4.37 3.34
N SER A 63 3.62 -5.51 4.01
CA SER A 63 4.11 -5.57 5.39
C SER A 63 5.31 -6.49 5.60
N GLY A 64 6.12 -6.14 6.60
CA GLY A 64 7.20 -6.95 7.18
C GLY A 64 6.98 -7.20 8.68
N SER A 65 5.73 -7.49 9.07
CA SER A 65 5.30 -7.52 10.46
C SER A 65 5.54 -8.90 11.09
N HIS A 66 6.60 -9.00 11.88
CA HIS A 66 6.98 -10.21 12.62
C HIS A 66 5.86 -10.78 13.48
N HIS A 67 5.95 -12.08 13.72
CA HIS A 67 5.05 -12.80 14.62
C HIS A 67 5.26 -12.35 16.06
N ASN A 68 4.16 -12.01 16.74
CA ASN A 68 4.09 -11.90 18.19
C ASN A 68 2.83 -12.63 18.65
N LEU A 69 2.90 -13.29 19.81
CA LEU A 69 1.75 -13.90 20.46
C LEU A 69 0.58 -12.91 20.53
N ARG A 70 -0.61 -13.31 20.06
CA ARG A 70 -1.88 -12.55 20.07
C ARG A 70 -1.92 -11.27 19.23
N LYS A 71 -0.88 -10.95 18.44
CA LYS A 71 -0.86 -9.76 17.56
C LYS A 71 -1.74 -9.91 16.31
N LEU A 72 -2.00 -11.15 15.89
CA LEU A 72 -2.75 -11.44 14.66
C LEU A 72 -4.17 -10.86 14.72
N ASP A 73 -4.87 -11.05 15.84
CA ASP A 73 -6.26 -10.60 15.98
C ASP A 73 -6.37 -9.08 15.86
N HIS A 74 -5.46 -8.35 16.50
CA HIS A 74 -5.43 -6.89 16.41
C HIS A 74 -5.20 -6.42 14.97
N ARG A 75 -4.27 -7.08 14.25
CA ARG A 75 -3.98 -6.78 12.85
C ARG A 75 -5.21 -7.01 11.96
N LEU A 76 -5.90 -8.14 12.13
CA LEU A 76 -7.11 -8.46 11.36
C LEU A 76 -8.23 -7.45 11.66
N GLN A 77 -8.42 -7.07 12.92
CA GLN A 77 -9.40 -6.04 13.31
C GLN A 77 -9.12 -4.70 12.60
N LEU A 78 -7.86 -4.28 12.51
CA LEU A 78 -7.48 -3.04 11.85
C LEU A 78 -7.73 -3.10 10.33
N ILE A 79 -7.37 -4.20 9.68
CA ILE A 79 -7.63 -4.42 8.24
C ILE A 79 -9.14 -4.39 7.95
N VAL A 80 -9.93 -5.12 8.73
CA VAL A 80 -11.39 -5.17 8.56
C VAL A 80 -12.02 -3.81 8.85
N SER A 81 -11.56 -3.11 9.89
CA SER A 81 -12.04 -1.77 10.23
C SER A 81 -11.75 -0.75 9.13
N ALA A 82 -10.55 -0.79 8.53
CA ALA A 82 -10.19 0.08 7.42
C ALA A 82 -11.13 -0.13 6.22
N ALA A 83 -11.35 -1.38 5.80
CA ALA A 83 -12.28 -1.70 4.71
C ALA A 83 -13.74 -1.33 5.04
N ALA A 84 -14.20 -1.62 6.26
CA ALA A 84 -15.58 -1.35 6.66
C ALA A 84 -15.86 0.16 6.78
N LYS A 85 -14.91 0.94 7.27
CA LYS A 85 -15.04 2.39 7.44
C LYS A 85 -14.94 3.15 6.11
N SER A 86 -13.99 2.77 5.27
CA SER A 86 -13.72 3.45 4.00
C SER A 86 -14.54 2.91 2.83
N GLY A 87 -15.13 1.72 2.97
CA GLY A 87 -15.66 0.96 1.85
C GLY A 87 -14.54 0.35 0.99
N GLY A 88 -14.93 -0.36 -0.08
CA GLY A 88 -13.99 -0.94 -1.04
C GLY A 88 -13.25 -2.19 -0.52
N CYS A 89 -12.10 -2.47 -1.12
CA CYS A 89 -11.28 -3.65 -0.85
C CYS A 89 -9.96 -3.27 -0.16
N TYR A 90 -9.55 -4.08 0.82
CA TYR A 90 -8.25 -3.96 1.49
C TYR A 90 -7.45 -5.25 1.30
N LEU A 91 -6.28 -5.15 0.64
CA LEU A 91 -5.39 -6.28 0.36
C LEU A 91 -4.16 -6.19 1.25
N TYR A 92 -3.93 -7.22 2.05
CA TYR A 92 -2.81 -7.28 2.97
C TYR A 92 -1.84 -8.39 2.58
N SER A 93 -0.54 -8.07 2.54
CA SER A 93 0.53 -9.03 2.29
C SER A 93 1.61 -8.90 3.34
N ASN A 94 2.16 -10.02 3.81
CA ASN A 94 3.20 -10.04 4.82
C ASN A 94 4.25 -11.07 4.49
N GLN A 95 5.50 -10.80 4.84
CA GLN A 95 6.53 -11.83 4.84
C GLN A 95 6.18 -12.95 5.83
N ILE A 96 6.60 -14.18 5.50
CA ILE A 96 6.43 -15.38 6.32
C ILE A 96 7.77 -16.12 6.33
N GLY A 97 8.30 -16.38 7.53
CA GLY A 97 9.53 -17.16 7.71
C GLY A 97 10.54 -16.44 8.59
N CYS A 98 11.80 -16.84 8.46
CA CYS A 98 12.97 -16.24 9.07
C CYS A 98 13.87 -15.76 7.92
N ASP A 99 14.05 -14.46 7.79
CA ASP A 99 14.70 -13.82 6.64
C ASP A 99 16.23 -13.75 6.71
N GLY A 100 16.83 -14.20 7.82
CA GLY A 100 18.28 -14.40 7.98
C GLY A 100 18.86 -13.64 9.15
#